data_AF-A0A142EMV4-F1
#
_entry.id   AF-A0A142EMV4-F1
#
_cell.length_a   1.000
_cell.length_b   1.000
_cell.length_c   1.000
_cell.angle_alpha   90.00
_cell.angle_beta   90.00
_cell.angle_gamma   90.00
#
_symmetry.space_group_name_H-M   'P 1'
#
loop_
_entity.id
_entity.type
_entity.pdbx_description
1 polymer ?
#
loop_
_entity_poly.entity_id
_entity_poly.type
_entity_poly.pdbx_seq_one_letter_code
_entity_poly.pdbx_strand_id
1 'polypeptide(L)'
;MTIRKLVKESINMLDKSDKGIIFQDFDHQVVHVADAAFYGKQVYPKDLVKTLNENFNLSGFPLDDASFRKELLELIDKYEYAVKHRPKKKGFELDEDFGKIV
;
A
#
# COMPACT_ATOMS: atom_id res chain seq x y z
N MET A 1 -0.89 -8.86 -8.15
CA MET A 1 -1.35 -7.89 -7.14
C MET A 1 -0.52 -6.62 -7.30
N THR A 2 -1.09 -5.41 -7.27
CA THR A 2 -0.29 -4.17 -7.36
C THR A 2 0.13 -3.72 -5.97
N ILE A 3 1.33 -3.14 -5.82
CA ILE A 3 1.81 -2.63 -4.51
C ILE A 3 0.81 -1.67 -3.86
N ARG A 4 0.10 -0.86 -4.66
CA ARG A 4 -0.94 0.05 -4.16
C ARG A 4 -2.12 -0.69 -3.53
N LYS A 5 -2.51 -1.85 -4.09
CA LYS A 5 -3.57 -2.69 -3.51
C LYS A 5 -3.10 -3.34 -2.22
N LEU A 6 -1.88 -3.88 -2.21
CA LEU A 6 -1.24 -4.45 -1.03
C LEU A 6 -1.18 -3.45 0.13
N VAL A 7 -0.68 -2.23 -0.12
CA VAL A 7 -0.59 -1.17 0.89
C VAL A 7 -1.97 -0.82 1.46
N LYS A 8 -3.00 -0.71 0.61
CA LYS A 8 -4.37 -0.44 1.07
C LYS A 8 -4.92 -1.57 1.93
N GLU A 9 -4.67 -2.82 1.54
CA GLU A 9 -5.09 -3.99 2.32
C GLU A 9 -4.36 -4.03 3.66
N SER A 10 -3.05 -3.78 3.69
CA SER A 10 -2.26 -3.71 4.93
C SER A 10 -2.76 -2.62 5.89
N ILE A 11 -3.13 -1.44 5.38
CA ILE A 11 -3.72 -0.36 6.19
C ILE A 11 -5.07 -0.80 6.76
N ASN A 12 -5.94 -1.39 5.94
CA ASN A 12 -7.23 -1.90 6.40
C ASN A 12 -7.08 -3.01 7.45
N MET A 13 -6.05 -3.85 7.35
CA MET A 13 -5.73 -4.86 8.36
C MET A 13 -5.26 -4.22 9.68
N LEU A 14 -4.48 -3.15 9.61
CA LEU A 14 -4.06 -2.36 10.78
C LEU A 14 -5.25 -1.72 11.48
N ASP A 15 -6.15 -1.08 10.74
CA ASP A 15 -7.36 -0.44 11.28
C ASP A 15 -8.29 -1.44 11.98
N LYS A 16 -8.31 -2.68 11.50
CA LYS A 16 -9.10 -3.78 12.08
C LYS A 16 -8.36 -4.56 13.17
N SER A 17 -7.08 -4.26 13.39
CA SER A 17 -6.28 -4.98 14.38
C SER A 17 -6.54 -4.44 15.78
N ASP A 18 -6.63 -5.35 16.75
CA ASP A 18 -6.63 -4.99 18.16
C ASP A 18 -5.25 -5.34 18.74
N LYS A 19 -4.48 -4.31 19.11
CA LYS A 19 -3.13 -4.45 19.69
C LYS A 19 -2.15 -5.31 18.86
N GLY A 20 -2.27 -5.28 17.53
CA GLY A 20 -1.42 -6.07 16.63
C GLY A 20 -1.91 -7.51 16.40
N ILE A 21 -3.10 -7.87 16.88
CA ILE A 21 -3.78 -9.12 16.55
C ILE A 21 -4.93 -8.81 15.58
N ILE A 22 -5.01 -9.58 14.49
CA ILE A 22 -6.17 -9.56 13.59
C ILE A 22 -7.00 -10.81 13.81
N PHE A 23 -8.30 -10.71 13.53
CA PHE A 23 -9.21 -11.82 13.62
C PHE A 23 -9.69 -12.19 12.22
N GLN A 24 -9.55 -13.47 11.88
CA GLN A 24 -9.98 -14.01 10.60
C GLN A 24 -11.13 -14.99 10.78
N ASP A 25 -12.14 -14.90 9.91
CA ASP A 25 -13.17 -15.93 9.81
C ASP A 25 -12.69 -17.15 9.01
N PHE A 26 -13.56 -18.15 8.86
CA PHE A 26 -13.27 -19.37 8.10
C PHE A 26 -12.96 -19.10 6.62
N ASP A 27 -13.53 -18.03 6.06
CA ASP A 27 -13.32 -17.59 4.68
C ASP A 27 -12.08 -16.69 4.52
N HIS A 28 -11.22 -16.62 5.55
CA HIS A 28 -10.02 -15.79 5.61
C HIS A 28 -10.27 -14.27 5.53
N GLN A 29 -11.50 -13.82 5.79
CA GLN A 29 -11.81 -12.40 5.84
C GLN A 29 -11.39 -11.80 7.17
N VAL A 30 -10.76 -10.62 7.12
CA VAL A 30 -10.35 -9.88 8.30
C VAL A 30 -11.53 -9.10 8.87
N VAL A 31 -11.87 -9.40 10.12
CA VAL A 31 -13.01 -8.85 10.85
C VAL A 31 -12.52 -8.19 12.14
N HIS A 32 -13.14 -7.08 12.53
CA HIS A 32 -12.85 -6.44 13.80
C HIS A 32 -13.44 -7.25 14.97
N VAL A 33 -12.80 -7.23 16.14
CA VAL A 33 -13.24 -8.02 17.32
C VAL A 33 -14.67 -7.70 17.72
N ALA A 34 -15.00 -6.41 17.78
CA ALA A 34 -16.33 -5.95 18.16
C ALA A 34 -17.42 -6.47 17.20
N ASP A 35 -17.13 -6.47 15.89
CA ASP A 35 -18.06 -6.96 14.87
C ASP A 35 -18.23 -8.48 15.01
N ALA A 36 -17.15 -9.22 15.20
CA ALA A 36 -17.20 -10.67 15.37
C ALA A 36 -18.05 -11.06 16.59
N ALA A 37 -17.86 -10.36 17.71
CA ALA A 37 -18.65 -10.55 18.93
C ALA A 37 -20.12 -10.18 18.73
N PHE A 38 -20.40 -9.06 18.06
CA PHE A 38 -21.76 -8.58 17.81
C PHE A 38 -22.56 -9.54 16.90
N TYR A 39 -21.93 -10.07 15.86
CA TYR A 39 -22.56 -10.98 14.90
C TYR A 39 -22.46 -12.46 15.28
N GLY A 40 -21.88 -12.79 16.45
CA GLY A 40 -21.71 -14.17 16.90
C GLY A 40 -20.86 -15.03 15.95
N LYS A 41 -19.95 -14.41 15.20
CA LYS A 41 -19.10 -15.10 14.22
C LYS A 41 -17.92 -15.77 14.91
N GLN A 42 -17.62 -17.00 14.51
CA GLN A 42 -16.40 -17.66 14.93
C GLN A 42 -15.22 -17.08 14.16
N VAL A 43 -14.26 -16.52 14.90
CA VAL A 43 -13.04 -15.94 14.34
C VAL A 43 -11.82 -16.47 15.08
N TYR A 44 -10.69 -16.47 14.39
CA TYR A 44 -9.42 -16.99 14.88
C TYR A 44 -8.40 -15.85 14.95
N PRO A 45 -7.72 -15.66 16.08
CA PRO A 45 -6.67 -14.65 16.18
C PRO A 45 -5.46 -15.07 15.35
N LYS A 46 -4.89 -14.11 14.64
CA LYS A 46 -3.61 -14.24 13.93
C LYS A 46 -2.71 -13.05 14.21
N ASP A 47 -1.40 -13.33 14.16
CA ASP A 47 -0.36 -12.33 14.28
C ASP A 47 -0.37 -11.44 13.02
N LEU A 48 -0.66 -10.15 13.21
CA LEU A 48 -0.70 -9.18 12.12
C LEU A 48 0.68 -9.02 11.48
N VAL A 49 1.73 -8.90 12.30
CA VAL A 49 3.09 -8.63 11.82
C VAL A 49 3.56 -9.77 10.94
N LYS A 50 3.34 -11.01 11.38
CA LYS A 50 3.65 -12.19 10.58
C LYS A 50 2.88 -12.21 9.26
N THR A 51 1.57 -11.95 9.32
CA THR A 51 0.70 -11.95 8.12
C THR A 51 1.10 -10.87 7.11
N LEU A 52 1.43 -9.67 7.58
CA LEU A 52 1.91 -8.58 6.73
C LEU A 52 3.24 -8.96 6.08
N ASN A 53 4.20 -9.46 6.86
CA ASN A 53 5.50 -9.89 6.31
C ASN A 53 5.34 -10.98 5.24
N GLU A 54 4.49 -11.98 5.47
CA GLU A 54 4.18 -13.01 4.47
C GLU A 54 3.59 -12.39 3.19
N ASN A 55 2.62 -11.48 3.31
CA ASN A 55 1.98 -10.82 2.15
C ASN A 55 2.97 -9.95 1.35
N PHE A 56 3.82 -9.20 2.05
CA PHE A 56 4.85 -8.35 1.44
C PHE A 56 5.95 -9.19 0.78
N ASN A 57 6.39 -10.28 1.42
CA ASN A 57 7.33 -11.25 0.86
C ASN A 57 6.79 -11.91 -0.42
N LEU A 58 5.55 -12.41 -0.39
CA LEU A 58 4.89 -13.00 -1.57
C LEU A 58 4.74 -12.02 -2.73
N SER A 59 4.67 -10.72 -2.42
CA SER A 59 4.58 -9.65 -3.42
C SER A 59 5.95 -9.17 -3.92
N GLY A 60 7.06 -9.73 -3.43
CA GLY A 60 8.42 -9.34 -3.81
C GLY A 60 8.96 -8.11 -3.09
N PHE A 61 8.40 -7.75 -1.93
CA PHE A 61 8.80 -6.58 -1.12
C PHE A 61 9.21 -7.02 0.30
N PRO A 62 10.33 -7.71 0.48
CA PRO A 62 10.73 -8.21 1.79
C PRO A 62 11.01 -7.08 2.79
N LEU A 63 10.11 -6.90 3.76
CA LEU A 63 10.22 -5.87 4.79
C LEU A 63 11.11 -6.28 5.97
N ASP A 64 11.52 -7.54 6.03
CA ASP A 64 12.45 -8.07 7.03
C ASP A 64 13.89 -7.63 6.73
N ASP A 65 14.27 -7.47 5.46
CA ASP A 65 15.59 -6.96 5.07
C ASP A 65 15.73 -5.46 5.39
N ALA A 66 16.65 -5.13 6.30
CA ALA A 66 16.93 -3.75 6.70
C ALA A 66 17.59 -2.92 5.58
N SER A 67 18.39 -3.56 4.72
CA SER A 67 19.05 -2.91 3.58
C SER A 67 18.02 -2.54 2.51
N PHE A 68 17.13 -3.48 2.17
CA PHE A 68 16.04 -3.22 1.22
C PHE A 68 15.12 -2.09 1.68
N ARG A 69 14.77 -2.05 2.98
CA ARG A 69 13.98 -0.94 3.55
C ARG A 69 14.63 0.42 3.36
N LYS A 70 15.96 0.49 3.53
CA LYS A 70 16.72 1.74 3.35
C LYS A 70 16.76 2.16 1.88
N GLU A 71 17.00 1.23 0.97
CA GLU A 71 16.98 1.48 -0.47
C GLU A 71 15.59 1.94 -0.96
N LEU A 72 14.51 1.34 -0.44
CA LEU A 72 13.14 1.72 -0.73
C LEU A 72 12.84 3.15 -0.27
N LEU A 73 13.27 3.52 0.94
CA LEU A 73 13.12 4.89 1.46
C LEU A 73 13.90 5.90 0.60
N GLU A 74 15.14 5.59 0.23
CA GLU A 74 15.95 6.44 -0.64
C GLU A 74 15.30 6.63 -2.03
N LEU A 75 14.72 5.57 -2.58
CA LEU A 75 13.99 5.63 -3.84
C LEU A 75 12.74 6.52 -3.73
N ILE A 76 11.97 6.40 -2.64
CA ILE A 76 10.81 7.25 -2.38
C ILE A 76 11.23 8.70 -2.25
N ASP A 77 12.29 9.01 -1.50
CA ASP A 77 12.80 10.36 -1.33
C ASP A 77 13.26 10.98 -2.66
N LYS A 78 14.00 10.22 -3.46
CA LYS A 78 14.40 10.64 -4.82
C LYS A 78 13.20 10.90 -5.71
N TYR A 79 12.18 10.05 -5.64
CA TYR A 79 10.95 10.22 -6.40
C TYR A 79 10.18 11.47 -5.94
N GLU A 80 9.99 11.67 -4.63
CA GLU A 80 9.34 12.86 -4.10
C GLU A 80 10.09 14.14 -4.46
N TYR A 81 11.42 14.11 -4.35
CA TYR A 81 12.27 15.21 -4.78
C TYR A 81 12.05 15.51 -6.26
N ALA A 82 12.06 14.49 -7.14
CA ALA A 82 11.82 14.65 -8.56
C ALA A 82 10.40 15.14 -8.89
N VAL A 83 9.39 14.75 -8.11
CA VAL A 83 8.01 15.25 -8.26
C VAL A 83 7.91 16.72 -7.83
N LYS A 84 8.56 17.11 -6.73
CA LYS A 84 8.59 18.49 -6.21
C LYS A 84 9.39 19.42 -7.13
N HIS A 85 10.45 18.92 -7.76
CA HIS A 85 11.33 19.67 -8.67
C HIS A 85 10.98 19.43 -10.14
N ARG A 86 9.87 18.75 -10.43
CA ARG A 86 9.38 18.61 -11.79
C ARG A 86 9.13 20.04 -12.30
N PRO A 87 9.77 20.47 -13.40
CA PRO A 87 9.41 21.73 -14.01
C PRO A 87 7.91 21.67 -14.25
N LYS A 88 7.14 22.59 -13.66
CA LYS A 88 5.73 22.77 -14.03
C LYS A 88 5.77 22.88 -15.55
N LYS A 89 5.11 21.95 -16.25
CA LYS A 89 4.87 22.14 -17.68
C LYS A 89 4.20 23.52 -17.78
N LYS A 90 4.95 24.54 -18.19
CA LYS A 90 4.35 25.65 -18.92
C LYS A 90 3.55 24.95 -20.00
N GLY A 91 2.25 25.23 -20.06
CA GLY A 91 1.42 24.67 -21.11
C GLY A 91 2.17 24.82 -22.42
N PHE A 92 2.37 23.72 -23.14
CA PHE A 92 2.58 23.85 -24.56
C PHE A 92 1.21 24.33 -25.07
N GLU A 93 1.01 25.64 -25.11
CA GLU A 93 0.10 26.21 -26.09
C GLU A 93 0.66 25.72 -27.42
N LEU A 94 -0.05 24.78 -28.03
CA LEU A 94 0.17 24.43 -29.43
C LEU A 94 -0.14 25.71 -30.19
N ASP A 95 0.90 26.35 -30.70
CA ASP A 95 0.78 27.44 -31.65
C ASP A 95 0.05 26.87 -32.88
N GLU A 96 -1.22 27.23 -33.07
CA GLU A 96 -2.07 26.75 -34.18
C GLU A 96 -1.56 27.21 -35.56
N ASP A 97 -0.49 28.00 -35.62
CA ASP A 97 0.11 28.51 -36.86
C ASP A 97 1.35 27.77 -37.36
N PHE A 98 1.83 26.73 -36.66
CA PHE A 98 2.93 25.89 -37.17
C PHE A 98 2.41 24.86 -38.19
N GLY A 99 1.85 25.33 -39.30
CA GLY A 99 1.29 24.43 -40.32
C GLY A 99 0.62 25.04 -41.55
N LYS A 100 0.70 26.35 -41.82
CA LYS A 100 0.23 26.90 -43.10
C LYS A 100 1.38 27.27 -44.02
N ILE A 101 1.74 26.31 -44.88
CA ILE A 101 2.20 26.64 -46.24
C ILE A 101 0.95 26.64 -47.11
N VAL A 102 0.49 27.82 -47.50
CA VAL A 102 -0.24 28.07 -48.76
C VAL A 102 0.19 29.44 -49.27
#